data_AF-A0A4R7G0Q6-F1
#
_entry.id   AF-A0A4R7G0Q6-F1
#
_cell.length_a   1.000
_cell.length_b   1.000
_cell.length_c   1.000
_cell.angle_alpha   90.00
_cell.angle_beta   90.00
_cell.angle_gamma   90.00
#
_symmetry.space_group_name_H-M   'P 1'
#
loop_
_entity.id
_entity.type
_entity.pdbx_description
1 polymer ?
#
loop_
_entity_poly.entity_id
_entity_poly.type
_entity_poly.pdbx_seq_one_letter_code
_entity_poly.pdbx_strand_id
1 'polypeptide(L)'
;MNTQNVNTAAPESTERCGQTTSLRMDGFISDISSSHPFDVVRADVVISRLEVQAHAGCGLHYEIYESRLISSALDHLCRLPMKDRPVFIGAADRKGITLTWAQEERSQAAYREVMAEIAAEQE
;
A
#
# COMPACT_ATOMS: atom_id res chain seq x y z
N MET A 1 41.08 -20.31 -47.82
CA MET A 1 39.64 -20.49 -48.06
C MET A 1 38.92 -20.10 -46.78
N ASN A 2 38.23 -18.96 -46.80
CA ASN A 2 37.45 -18.42 -45.68
C ASN A 2 36.00 -18.89 -45.83
N THR A 3 35.41 -19.42 -44.77
CA THR A 3 33.97 -19.70 -44.72
C THR A 3 33.38 -18.99 -43.51
N GLN A 4 32.73 -17.86 -43.78
CA GLN A 4 31.86 -17.16 -42.85
C GLN A 4 30.53 -17.93 -42.77
N ASN A 5 30.09 -18.25 -41.55
CA ASN A 5 28.74 -18.77 -41.30
C ASN A 5 27.89 -17.62 -40.74
N VAL A 6 26.78 -17.37 -41.43
CA VAL A 6 25.80 -16.30 -41.24
C VAL A 6 24.52 -16.89 -40.64
N ASN A 7 24.02 -16.20 -39.62
CA ASN A 7 22.65 -16.13 -39.10
C ASN A 7 21.98 -17.39 -38.53
N THR A 8 21.69 -17.32 -37.22
CA THR A 8 20.39 -17.76 -36.70
C THR A 8 19.86 -16.68 -35.77
N ALA A 9 18.77 -16.04 -36.18
CA ALA A 9 18.03 -15.08 -35.37
C ALA A 9 17.50 -15.77 -34.09
N ALA A 10 17.68 -15.12 -32.95
CA ALA A 10 17.03 -15.51 -31.71
C ALA A 10 15.50 -15.49 -31.92
N PRO A 11 14.74 -16.47 -31.41
CA PRO A 11 13.30 -16.34 -31.41
C PRO A 11 12.95 -15.17 -30.49
N GLU A 12 12.35 -14.13 -31.06
CA GLU A 12 11.68 -13.08 -30.31
C GLU A 12 10.66 -13.77 -29.40
N SER A 13 10.93 -13.73 -28.09
CA SER A 13 9.98 -14.17 -27.08
C SER A 13 8.72 -13.32 -27.25
N THR A 14 7.79 -13.83 -28.04
CA THR A 14 6.42 -13.35 -28.05
C THR A 14 5.83 -13.83 -26.74
N GLU A 15 6.12 -13.09 -25.66
CA GLU A 15 5.42 -13.23 -24.39
C GLU A 15 3.96 -12.88 -24.66
N ARG A 16 3.23 -13.93 -25.04
CA ARG A 16 1.80 -14.00 -25.06
C ARG A 16 1.36 -13.43 -23.73
N CYS A 17 0.75 -12.24 -23.76
CA CYS A 17 0.12 -11.56 -22.64
C CYS A 17 -1.00 -12.47 -22.12
N GLY A 18 -0.59 -13.52 -21.43
CA GLY A 18 -1.43 -14.45 -20.73
C GLY A 18 -1.94 -13.68 -19.55
N GLN A 19 -3.26 -13.51 -19.52
CA GLN A 19 -4.03 -13.22 -18.32
C GLN A 19 -3.76 -14.32 -17.29
N THR A 20 -2.59 -14.26 -16.66
CA THR A 20 -2.36 -14.89 -15.39
C THR A 20 -2.86 -13.89 -14.38
N THR A 21 -3.96 -14.22 -13.72
CA THR A 21 -4.30 -13.66 -12.41
C THR A 21 -3.27 -14.14 -11.38
N SER A 22 -1.98 -13.98 -11.68
CA SER A 22 -0.92 -14.18 -10.73
C SER A 22 -0.97 -12.98 -9.80
N LEU A 23 -1.05 -13.26 -8.50
CA LEU A 23 -0.84 -12.22 -7.50
C LEU A 23 0.52 -11.59 -7.80
N ARG A 24 0.54 -10.26 -7.99
CA ARG A 24 1.81 -9.56 -8.11
C ARG A 24 2.54 -9.72 -6.78
N MET A 25 3.83 -10.01 -6.81
CA MET A 25 4.70 -10.08 -5.61
C MET A 25 5.98 -9.26 -5.79
N ASP A 26 6.00 -8.41 -6.81
CA ASP A 26 7.12 -7.54 -7.19
C ASP A 26 7.21 -6.27 -6.32
N GLY A 27 6.31 -6.10 -5.35
CA GLY A 27 6.26 -4.93 -4.45
C GLY A 27 5.53 -3.73 -5.03
N PHE A 28 4.98 -3.85 -6.24
CA PHE A 28 4.20 -2.80 -6.90
C PHE A 28 2.70 -3.09 -6.83
N ILE A 29 1.93 -2.01 -6.79
CA ILE A 29 0.47 -2.01 -6.82
C ILE A 29 0.01 -0.99 -7.86
N SER A 30 -1.21 -1.15 -8.38
CA SER A 30 -1.82 -0.12 -9.22
C SER A 30 -1.90 1.21 -8.49
N ASP A 31 -1.49 2.30 -9.14
CA ASP A 31 -1.60 3.63 -8.58
C ASP A 31 -3.03 4.15 -8.70
N ILE A 32 -3.83 3.97 -7.66
CA ILE A 32 -5.23 4.43 -7.60
C ILE A 32 -5.39 5.96 -7.62
N SER A 33 -4.29 6.70 -7.44
CA SER A 33 -4.29 8.16 -7.53
C SER A 33 -3.99 8.66 -8.94
N SER A 34 -3.45 7.80 -9.82
CA SER A 34 -3.23 8.15 -11.22
C SER A 34 -4.52 8.05 -12.03
N SER A 35 -4.65 8.95 -13.00
CA SER A 35 -5.70 8.86 -14.04
C SER A 35 -5.40 7.80 -15.10
N HIS A 36 -4.18 7.25 -15.14
CA HIS A 36 -3.78 6.25 -16.13
C HIS A 36 -3.89 4.83 -15.55
N PRO A 37 -4.66 3.92 -16.18
CA PRO A 37 -4.93 2.58 -15.63
C PRO A 37 -3.73 1.65 -15.44
N PHE A 38 -2.60 1.95 -16.10
CA PHE A 38 -1.41 1.10 -16.12
C PHE A 38 -0.28 1.61 -15.23
N ASP A 39 -0.46 2.77 -14.59
CA ASP A 39 0.53 3.31 -13.67
C ASP A 39 0.60 2.44 -12.41
N VAL A 40 1.82 2.21 -11.96
CA VAL A 40 2.12 1.41 -10.78
C VAL A 40 2.99 2.19 -9.81
N VAL A 41 2.77 1.95 -8.53
CA VAL A 41 3.50 2.58 -7.43
C VAL A 41 3.96 1.49 -6.46
N ARG A 42 5.09 1.71 -5.79
CA ARG A 42 5.55 0.79 -4.74
C ARG A 42 4.62 0.85 -3.53
N ALA A 43 4.20 -0.31 -3.02
CA ALA A 43 3.35 -0.38 -1.83
C ALA A 43 4.01 0.29 -0.61
N ASP A 44 5.31 0.09 -0.40
CA ASP A 44 6.06 0.69 0.71
C ASP A 44 6.03 2.23 0.66
N VAL A 45 6.05 2.81 -0.55
CA VAL A 45 6.00 4.27 -0.76
C VAL A 45 4.62 4.80 -0.43
N VAL A 46 3.57 4.08 -0.84
CA VAL A 46 2.20 4.45 -0.48
C VAL A 46 2.01 4.44 1.04
N ILE A 47 2.46 3.39 1.72
CA ILE A 47 2.37 3.32 3.19
C ILE A 47 3.15 4.48 3.83
N SER A 48 4.36 4.77 3.35
CA SER A 48 5.15 5.90 3.88
C SER A 48 4.46 7.25 3.68
N ARG A 49 3.72 7.43 2.59
CA ARG A 49 2.90 8.64 2.37
C ARG A 49 1.72 8.69 3.36
N LEU A 50 1.07 7.56 3.63
CA LEU A 50 0.00 7.47 4.62
C LEU A 50 0.51 7.75 6.03
N GLU A 51 1.71 7.28 6.39
CA GLU A 51 2.37 7.59 7.67
C GLU A 51 2.58 9.12 7.84
N VAL A 52 3.13 9.78 6.81
CA VAL A 52 3.33 11.23 6.82
C VAL A 52 2.00 11.99 6.95
N GLN A 53 0.97 11.54 6.22
CA GLN A 53 -0.37 12.14 6.32
C GLN A 53 -1.00 11.92 7.69
N ALA A 54 -0.88 10.72 8.25
CA ALA A 54 -1.42 10.37 9.55
C ALA A 54 -0.78 11.20 10.65
N HIS A 55 0.54 11.45 10.57
CA HIS A 55 1.30 12.23 11.56
C HIS A 55 0.94 13.72 11.57
N ALA A 56 0.36 14.25 10.49
CA ALA A 56 0.04 15.66 10.40
C ALA A 56 -1.00 16.07 11.47
N GLY A 57 -0.59 16.94 12.41
CA GLY A 57 -1.49 17.47 13.44
C GLY A 57 -1.83 16.48 14.57
N CYS A 58 -1.01 15.45 14.80
CA CYS A 58 -1.17 14.54 15.95
C CYS A 58 -0.66 15.11 17.28
N GLY A 59 0.25 16.09 17.24
CA GLY A 59 0.92 16.58 18.45
C GLY A 59 1.70 15.46 19.15
N LEU A 60 1.47 15.28 20.45
CA LEU A 60 2.11 14.25 21.28
C LEU A 60 1.27 12.97 21.43
N HIS A 61 0.13 12.84 20.72
CA HIS A 61 -0.81 11.74 20.88
C HIS A 61 -0.60 10.66 19.81
N TYR A 62 -0.08 9.51 20.22
CA TYR A 62 0.16 8.38 19.32
C TYR A 62 -1.14 7.75 18.81
N GLU A 63 -2.18 7.73 19.63
CA GLU A 63 -3.50 7.17 19.35
C GLU A 63 -4.18 7.89 18.17
N ILE A 64 -3.95 9.20 18.05
CA ILE A 64 -4.41 10.01 16.91
C ILE A 64 -3.68 9.58 15.63
N TYR A 65 -2.36 9.37 15.71
CA TYR A 65 -1.58 8.88 14.59
C TYR A 65 -2.02 7.48 14.15
N GLU A 66 -2.10 6.55 15.10
CA GLU A 66 -2.39 5.14 14.83
C GLU A 66 -3.78 4.96 14.21
N SER A 67 -4.82 5.59 14.78
CA SER A 67 -6.17 5.52 14.23
C SER A 67 -6.26 6.06 12.80
N ARG A 68 -5.65 7.21 12.53
CA ARG A 68 -5.63 7.81 11.18
C ARG A 68 -4.88 6.93 10.19
N LEU A 69 -3.75 6.38 10.58
CA LEU A 69 -2.94 5.51 9.73
C LEU A 69 -3.71 4.24 9.35
N ILE A 70 -4.29 3.55 10.33
CA ILE A 70 -4.99 2.29 10.10
C ILE A 70 -6.23 2.51 9.24
N SER A 71 -7.06 3.51 9.55
CA SER A 71 -8.25 3.81 8.75
C SER A 71 -7.88 4.19 7.32
N SER A 72 -6.89 5.07 7.13
CA SER A 72 -6.46 5.46 5.78
C SER A 72 -5.86 4.29 4.98
N ALA A 73 -5.13 3.39 5.64
CA ALA A 73 -4.55 2.21 5.01
C ALA A 73 -5.62 1.17 4.65
N LEU A 74 -6.63 0.94 5.49
CA LEU A 74 -7.77 0.07 5.17
C LEU A 74 -8.61 0.63 4.03
N ASP A 75 -8.86 1.94 4.01
CA ASP A 75 -9.53 2.62 2.90
C ASP A 75 -8.76 2.50 1.58
N HIS A 76 -7.43 2.58 1.64
CA HIS A 76 -6.59 2.34 0.48
C HIS A 76 -6.68 0.88 0.02
N LEU A 77 -6.58 -0.08 0.95
CA LEU A 77 -6.68 -1.51 0.68
C LEU A 77 -8.03 -1.90 0.03
N CYS A 78 -9.13 -1.31 0.50
CA CYS A 78 -10.47 -1.55 -0.04
C CYS A 78 -10.62 -1.08 -1.49
N ARG A 79 -9.94 0.00 -1.87
CA ARG A 79 -9.94 0.55 -3.24
C ARG A 79 -8.99 -0.18 -4.19
N LEU A 80 -8.00 -0.91 -3.66
CA LEU A 80 -7.06 -1.64 -4.50
C LEU A 80 -7.71 -2.83 -5.23
N PRO A 81 -7.28 -3.11 -6.48
CA PRO A 81 -7.62 -4.34 -7.17
C PRO A 81 -7.25 -5.57 -6.34
N MET A 82 -8.09 -6.62 -6.36
CA MET A 82 -7.87 -7.82 -5.54
C MET A 82 -6.48 -8.46 -5.72
N LYS A 83 -5.92 -8.39 -6.94
CA LYS A 83 -4.57 -8.90 -7.28
C LYS A 83 -3.42 -8.20 -6.55
N ASP A 84 -3.62 -6.96 -6.11
CA ASP A 84 -2.58 -6.11 -5.52
C ASP A 84 -2.66 -6.09 -3.98
N ARG A 85 -3.80 -6.50 -3.42
CA ARG A 85 -4.06 -6.49 -1.96
C ARG A 85 -3.02 -7.26 -1.14
N PRO A 86 -2.57 -8.48 -1.54
CA PRO A 86 -1.57 -9.20 -0.77
C PRO A 86 -0.23 -8.48 -0.68
N VAL A 87 0.18 -7.76 -1.74
CA VAL A 87 1.41 -6.95 -1.74
C VAL A 87 1.30 -5.82 -0.73
N PHE A 88 0.18 -5.11 -0.75
CA PHE A 88 -0.05 -4.00 0.17
C PHE A 88 -0.09 -4.45 1.63
N ILE A 89 -0.79 -5.55 1.92
CA ILE A 89 -0.83 -6.16 3.25
C ILE A 89 0.58 -6.57 3.70
N GLY A 90 1.34 -7.27 2.86
CA GLY A 90 2.71 -7.67 3.20
C GLY A 90 3.68 -6.50 3.34
N ALA A 91 3.45 -5.37 2.67
CA ALA A 91 4.22 -4.15 2.87
C ALA A 91 3.88 -3.45 4.19
N ALA A 92 2.60 -3.45 4.59
CA ALA A 92 2.16 -2.91 5.88
C ALA A 92 2.70 -3.74 7.05
N ASP A 93 2.64 -5.07 6.94
CA ASP A 93 3.16 -6.00 7.95
C ASP A 93 4.67 -5.83 8.18
N ARG A 94 5.45 -5.64 7.10
CA ARG A 94 6.90 -5.32 7.20
C ARG A 94 7.20 -4.01 7.92
N LYS A 95 6.23 -3.08 7.99
CA LYS A 95 6.29 -1.84 8.77
C LYS A 95 5.66 -1.96 10.16
N GLY A 96 5.20 -3.15 10.56
CA GLY A 96 4.55 -3.40 11.84
C GLY A 96 3.09 -2.96 11.90
N ILE A 97 2.46 -2.69 10.74
CA ILE A 97 1.08 -2.22 10.67
C ILE A 97 0.16 -3.41 10.39
N THR A 98 -0.72 -3.71 11.33
CA THR A 98 -1.69 -4.80 11.20
C THR A 98 -3.00 -4.30 10.58
N LEU A 99 -3.21 -4.55 9.28
CA LEU A 99 -4.42 -4.14 8.56
C LEU A 99 -5.58 -5.10 8.81
N THR A 100 -6.28 -4.90 9.93
CA THR A 100 -7.51 -5.65 10.26
C THR A 100 -8.58 -4.72 10.82
N TRP A 101 -9.85 -5.02 10.56
CA TRP A 101 -10.98 -4.28 11.12
C TRP A 101 -10.98 -4.28 12.66
N ALA A 102 -10.52 -5.37 13.29
CA ALA A 102 -10.38 -5.45 14.74
C ALA A 102 -9.27 -4.55 15.30
N GLN A 103 -8.18 -4.32 14.55
CA GLN A 103 -7.16 -3.34 14.91
C GLN A 103 -7.69 -1.92 14.71
N GLU A 104 -8.45 -1.67 13.65
CA GLU A 104 -9.08 -0.37 13.42
C GLU A 104 -10.02 0.01 14.55
N GLU A 105 -10.95 -0.88 14.92
CA GLU A 105 -11.91 -0.63 16.00
C GLU A 105 -11.21 -0.28 17.32
N ARG A 106 -10.14 -1.02 17.66
CA ARG A 106 -9.30 -0.73 18.84
C ARG A 106 -8.64 0.64 18.75
N SER A 107 -8.05 0.98 17.61
CA SER A 107 -7.40 2.28 17.42
C SER A 107 -8.40 3.44 17.47
N GLN A 108 -9.61 3.26 16.94
CA GLN A 108 -10.67 4.27 17.00
C GLN A 108 -11.20 4.47 18.42
N ALA A 109 -11.27 3.41 19.23
CA ALA A 109 -11.64 3.53 20.64
C ALA A 109 -10.61 4.37 21.41
N ALA A 110 -9.32 4.05 21.29
CA ALA A 110 -8.24 4.81 21.91
C ALA A 110 -8.20 6.28 21.45
N TYR A 111 -8.42 6.52 20.15
CA TYR A 111 -8.56 7.89 19.62
C TYR A 111 -9.69 8.67 20.31
N ARG A 112 -10.87 8.05 20.49
CA ARG A 112 -12.01 8.72 21.13
C ARG A 112 -11.72 9.06 22.59
N GLU A 113 -11.02 8.18 23.31
CA GLU A 113 -10.59 8.42 24.70
C GLU A 113 -9.66 9.62 24.77
N VAL A 114 -8.59 9.64 23.97
CA VAL A 114 -7.64 10.77 23.93
C VAL A 114 -8.31 12.07 23.52
N MET A 115 -9.20 12.05 22.52
CA MET A 115 -9.91 13.27 22.12
C MET A 115 -10.86 13.79 23.20
N ALA A 116 -11.44 12.92 24.03
CA ALA A 116 -12.25 13.32 25.16
C ALA A 116 -11.40 13.96 26.27
N GLU A 117 -10.21 13.42 26.54
CA GLU A 117 -9.24 14.00 27.49
C GLU A 117 -8.78 15.38 27.03
N ILE A 118 -8.35 15.52 25.77
CA ILE A 118 -7.94 16.81 25.19
C ILE A 118 -9.06 17.85 25.28
N ALA A 119 -10.31 17.44 25.00
CA ALA A 119 -11.45 18.33 25.09
C ALA A 119 -11.73 18.78 26.52
N ALA A 120 -11.59 17.89 27.51
CA ALA A 120 -11.78 18.20 28.92
C ALA A 120 -10.68 19.10 29.50
N GLU A 121 -9.45 19.03 28.98
CA GLU A 121 -8.34 19.91 29.40
C GLU A 121 -8.46 21.34 28.84
N GLN A 122 -9.31 21.55 27.84
CA GLN A 122 -9.52 22.86 27.18
C GLN A 122 -10.70 23.65 27.76
N GLU A 123 -11.40 23.10 28.75
CA GLU A 123 -12.48 23.74 29.52
C GLU A 123 -11.98 24.35 30.83
#